data_AF-A0A383ECK7-F1
#
_entry.id   AF-A0A383ECK7-F1
#
_cell.length_a   1.000
_cell.length_b   1.000
_cell.length_c   1.000
_cell.angle_alpha   90.00
_cell.angle_beta   90.00
_cell.angle_gamma   90.00
#
_symmetry.space_group_name_H-M   'P 1'
#
loop_
_entity.id
_entity.type
_entity.pdbx_description
1 polymer ?
#
loop_
_entity_poly.entity_id
_entity_poly.type
_entity_poly.pdbx_seq_one_letter_code
_entity_poly.pdbx_strand_id
1 'polypeptide(L)'
;MLILISVWFIGGTLTILSQWIISPEVQKSSHDYLQYYWIVFIEVTSGFDVGGEVKRLNQLSFVITILMLIAGMIIGGLVSGQIIAIILNAAQKAGFVAEAPKNFRFIDPIIIFGINRHLHGIISSVRRIDGNANRDIIIIDEKSDEISILSESDYKNIWYIKSNPSKK
;
A
#
# COMPACT_ATOMS: atom_id res chain seq x y z
N MET A 1 -1.89 -0.22 8.87
CA MET A 1 -1.73 1.20 8.49
C MET A 1 -2.69 2.13 9.21
N LEU A 2 -4.02 1.93 9.10
CA LEU A 2 -5.01 2.77 9.82
C LEU A 2 -4.78 2.82 11.34
N ILE A 3 -4.47 1.69 11.98
CA ILE A 3 -4.20 1.61 13.43
C ILE A 3 -3.00 2.47 13.83
N LEU A 4 -1.92 2.46 13.05
CA LEU A 4 -0.74 3.30 13.29
C LEU A 4 -1.14 4.77 13.24
N ILE A 5 -1.80 5.20 12.17
CA ILE A 5 -2.28 6.58 11.99
C ILE A 5 -3.19 7.00 13.15
N SER A 6 -4.11 6.14 13.58
CA SER A 6 -5.00 6.42 14.71
C SER A 6 -4.26 6.61 16.03
N VAL A 7 -3.26 5.77 16.34
CA VAL A 7 -2.44 5.90 17.56
C VAL A 7 -1.67 7.22 17.55
N TRP A 8 -1.09 7.59 16.42
CA TRP A 8 -0.39 8.88 16.27
C TRP A 8 -1.31 10.07 16.44
N PHE A 9 -2.49 10.02 15.80
CA PHE A 9 -3.46 11.10 15.87
C PHE A 9 -4.03 11.29 17.28
N ILE A 10 -4.46 10.19 17.92
CA ILE A 10 -5.06 10.20 19.26
C ILE A 10 -4.01 10.64 20.29
N GLY A 11 -2.82 10.06 20.24
CA GLY A 11 -1.77 10.38 21.19
C GLY A 11 -1.28 11.84 21.05
N GLY A 12 -1.05 12.34 19.83
CA GLY A 12 -0.66 13.73 19.62
C GLY A 12 -1.74 14.71 20.11
N THR A 13 -3.02 14.39 19.88
CA THR A 13 -4.14 15.20 20.37
C THR A 13 -4.21 15.19 21.90
N LEU A 14 -4.00 14.03 22.54
CA LEU A 14 -3.95 13.89 24.01
C LEU A 14 -2.80 14.68 24.64
N THR A 15 -1.60 14.64 24.04
CA THR A 15 -0.44 15.38 24.51
C THR A 15 -0.70 16.88 24.53
N ILE A 16 -1.35 17.40 23.50
CA ILE A 16 -1.72 18.82 23.42
C ILE A 16 -2.86 19.17 24.36
N LEU A 17 -3.93 18.38 24.42
CA LEU A 17 -5.04 18.64 25.34
C LEU A 17 -4.56 18.65 26.79
N SER A 18 -3.67 17.71 27.15
CA SER A 18 -3.00 17.69 28.46
C SER A 18 -2.22 18.98 28.72
N GLN A 19 -1.47 19.47 27.73
CA GLN A 19 -0.67 20.68 27.87
C GLN A 19 -1.55 21.94 27.96
N TRP A 20 -2.68 21.98 27.25
CA TRP A 20 -3.63 23.08 27.26
C TRP A 20 -4.40 23.17 28.59
N ILE A 21 -4.84 22.03 29.14
CA ILE A 21 -5.60 21.98 30.40
C ILE A 21 -4.71 22.34 31.60
N ILE A 22 -3.46 21.86 31.62
CA ILE A 22 -2.61 21.97 32.81
C ILE A 22 -1.70 23.20 32.76
N SER A 23 -1.30 23.65 31.56
CA SER A 23 -0.44 24.82 31.36
C SER A 23 -1.02 25.76 30.28
N PRO A 24 -2.19 26.38 30.53
CA PRO A 24 -2.88 27.22 29.53
C PRO A 24 -2.08 28.46 29.11
N GLU A 25 -1.09 28.90 29.89
CA GLU A 25 -0.24 30.05 29.59
C GLU A 25 0.75 29.84 28.42
N VAL A 26 0.78 28.65 27.82
CA VAL A 26 1.75 28.25 26.79
C VAL A 26 1.21 28.42 25.37
N GLN A 27 -0.11 28.48 25.18
CA GLN A 27 -0.74 28.64 23.86
C GLN A 27 -1.56 29.92 23.81
N LYS A 28 -1.02 30.98 23.19
CA LYS A 28 -1.72 32.26 23.02
C LYS A 28 -2.41 32.36 21.66
N SER A 29 -2.03 31.53 20.69
CA SER A 29 -2.55 31.53 19.31
C SER A 29 -2.73 30.12 18.73
N SER A 30 -3.62 29.97 17.75
CA SER A 30 -3.78 28.76 16.94
C SER A 30 -2.52 28.42 16.12
N HIS A 31 -1.66 29.41 15.85
CA HIS A 31 -0.37 29.17 15.22
C HIS A 31 0.58 28.41 16.16
N ASP A 32 0.62 28.81 17.44
CA ASP A 32 1.39 28.12 18.48
C ASP A 32 0.91 26.67 18.61
N TYR A 33 -0.40 26.43 18.54
CA TYR A 33 -0.99 25.08 18.58
C TYR A 33 -0.42 24.15 17.49
N LEU A 34 -0.39 24.61 16.23
CA LEU A 34 0.16 23.85 15.11
C LEU A 34 1.66 23.65 15.22
N GLN A 35 2.39 24.67 15.70
CA GLN A 35 3.82 24.57 15.92
C GLN A 35 4.14 23.56 17.02
N TYR A 36 3.39 23.54 18.13
CA TYR A 36 3.53 22.55 19.20
C TYR A 36 3.17 21.13 18.73
N TYR A 37 2.09 20.97 17.95
CA TYR A 37 1.75 19.68 17.35
C TYR A 37 2.86 19.17 16.45
N TRP A 38 3.43 20.05 15.63
CA TRP A 38 4.52 19.73 14.73
C TRP A 38 5.82 19.36 15.47
N ILE A 39 6.14 20.09 16.55
CA ILE A 39 7.31 19.79 17.39
C ILE A 39 7.16 18.44 18.07
N VAL A 40 6.01 18.17 18.71
CA VAL A 40 5.74 16.86 19.33
C VAL A 40 5.78 15.76 18.27
N PHE A 41 5.23 16.00 17.08
CA PHE A 41 5.27 15.04 16.00
C PHE A 41 6.72 14.75 15.55
N ILE A 42 7.56 15.76 15.39
CA ILE A 42 8.99 15.60 15.03
C ILE A 42 9.73 14.89 16.16
N GLU A 43 9.67 15.40 17.39
CA GLU A 43 10.37 14.82 18.55
C GLU A 43 10.04 13.33 18.71
N VAL A 44 8.76 12.97 18.53
CA VAL A 44 8.29 11.58 18.65
C VAL A 44 8.66 10.73 17.41
N THR A 45 8.74 11.30 16.20
CA THR A 45 9.08 10.51 15.00
C THR A 45 10.59 10.41 14.73
N SER A 46 11.37 11.42 15.10
CA SER A 46 12.82 11.47 14.87
C SER A 46 13.64 11.16 16.12
N GLY A 47 13.05 11.16 17.32
CA GLY A 47 13.78 11.00 18.58
C GLY A 47 14.76 12.14 18.86
N PHE A 48 14.55 13.29 18.21
CA PHE A 48 15.44 14.44 18.28
C PHE A 48 14.91 15.43 19.31
N ASP A 49 15.70 15.70 20.35
CA ASP A 49 15.37 16.72 21.36
C ASP A 49 15.41 18.10 20.70
N VAL A 50 14.24 18.70 20.52
CA VAL A 50 14.10 20.03 19.95
C VAL A 50 14.42 21.00 21.08
N GLY A 51 15.69 21.39 21.16
CA GLY A 51 16.31 22.07 22.31
C GLY A 51 15.53 23.25 22.92
N GLY A 52 16.02 23.72 24.07
CA GLY A 52 15.31 24.49 25.12
C GLY A 52 14.57 25.80 24.80
N GLU A 53 14.29 26.12 23.53
CA GLU A 53 13.40 27.21 23.12
C GLU A 53 11.91 26.90 23.33
N VAL A 54 11.56 25.65 23.60
CA VAL A 54 10.19 25.19 23.80
C VAL A 54 9.93 24.94 25.29
N LYS A 55 8.93 25.62 25.88
CA LYS A 55 8.52 25.39 27.29
C LYS A 55 8.33 23.89 27.52
N ARG A 56 9.10 23.33 28.47
CA ARG A 56 9.10 21.90 28.82
C ARG A 56 7.68 21.34 28.92
N LEU A 57 7.44 20.22 28.23
CA LEU A 57 6.23 19.41 28.38
C LEU A 57 5.94 19.20 29.87
N ASN A 58 4.67 19.33 30.25
CA ASN A 58 4.24 18.94 31.59
C ASN A 58 4.51 17.44 31.80
N GLN A 59 4.77 16.99 33.03
CA GLN A 59 5.05 15.59 33.38
C GLN A 59 4.04 14.61 32.78
N LEU A 60 2.75 14.98 32.75
CA LEU A 60 1.70 14.16 32.17
C LEU A 60 1.83 14.03 30.63
N SER A 61 2.09 15.14 29.93
CA SER A 61 2.36 15.15 28.49
C SER A 61 3.64 14.38 28.14
N PHE A 62 4.66 14.43 29.00
CA PHE A 62 5.90 13.68 28.84
C PHE A 62 5.68 12.16 28.93
N VAL A 63 4.88 11.70 29.91
CA VAL A 63 4.52 10.27 30.03
C VAL A 63 3.71 9.79 28.81
N ILE A 64 2.76 10.59 28.32
CA ILE A 64 1.98 10.26 27.11
C ILE A 64 2.91 10.13 25.90
N THR A 65 3.88 11.02 25.76
CA THR A 65 4.89 11.03 24.69
C THR A 65 5.74 9.76 24.72
N ILE A 66 6.22 9.33 25.89
CA ILE A 66 6.99 8.08 26.05
C ILE A 66 6.14 6.86 25.66
N LEU A 67 4.89 6.79 26.11
CA LEU A 67 4.00 5.68 25.77
C LEU A 67 3.70 5.63 24.26
N MET A 68 3.51 6.80 23.64
CA MET A 68 3.39 6.91 22.18
C MET A 68 4.62 6.42 21.45
N LEU A 69 5.83 6.78 21.90
CA LEU A 69 7.09 6.34 21.30
C LEU A 69 7.19 4.81 21.29
N ILE A 70 6.94 4.18 22.44
CA ILE A 70 6.99 2.73 22.57
C ILE A 70 5.94 2.06 21.68
N ALA A 71 4.69 2.56 21.70
CA ALA A 71 3.62 2.04 20.85
C ALA A 71 3.93 2.22 19.36
N GLY A 72 4.44 3.38 18.97
CA GLY A 72 4.82 3.73 17.60
C GLY A 72 5.94 2.82 17.07
N MET A 73 6.96 2.53 17.88
CA MET A 73 8.03 1.61 17.52
C MET A 73 7.52 0.18 17.32
N ILE A 74 6.68 -0.32 18.24
CA ILE A 74 6.13 -1.68 18.15
C ILE A 74 5.23 -1.81 16.92
N ILE A 75 4.28 -0.88 16.74
CA ILE A 75 3.33 -0.94 15.61
C ILE A 75 4.06 -0.66 14.29
N GLY A 76 5.02 0.26 14.27
CA GLY A 76 5.85 0.56 13.10
C GLY A 76 6.62 -0.67 12.62
N GLY A 77 7.25 -1.41 13.54
CA GLY A 77 7.93 -2.68 13.22
C GLY A 77 6.98 -3.76 12.68
N LEU A 78 5.76 -3.86 13.23
CA LEU A 78 4.76 -4.80 12.72
C LEU A 78 4.23 -4.41 11.33
N VAL A 79 4.00 -3.11 11.11
CA VAL A 79 3.46 -2.58 9.85
C VAL A 79 4.53 -2.62 8.74
N SER A 80 5.82 -2.43 9.05
CA SER A 80 6.89 -2.52 8.05
C SER A 80 6.96 -3.92 7.42
N GLY A 81 6.82 -4.98 8.22
CA GLY A 81 6.73 -6.35 7.71
C GLY A 81 5.55 -6.57 6.77
N GLN A 82 4.38 -6.01 7.09
CA GLN A 82 3.19 -6.05 6.22
C GLN A 82 3.43 -5.30 4.90
N ILE A 83 4.06 -4.12 4.94
CA ILE A 83 4.38 -3.33 3.75
C ILE A 83 5.35 -4.11 2.84
N ILE A 84 6.41 -4.69 3.40
CA ILE A 84 7.36 -5.51 2.64
C ILE A 84 6.65 -6.70 1.98
N ALA A 85 5.76 -7.39 2.70
CA ALA A 85 5.00 -8.50 2.13
C ALA A 85 4.08 -8.06 0.98
N ILE A 86 3.43 -6.90 1.09
CA ILE A 86 2.59 -6.33 0.02
C ILE A 86 3.43 -5.98 -1.20
N ILE A 87 4.57 -5.29 -0.99
CA ILE A 87 5.47 -4.91 -2.08
C ILE A 87 6.05 -6.15 -2.75
N LEU A 88 6.50 -7.14 -1.98
CA LEU A 88 7.06 -8.37 -2.52
C LEU A 88 6.02 -9.15 -3.34
N ASN A 89 4.79 -9.26 -2.84
CA ASN A 89 3.69 -9.90 -3.55
C ASN A 89 3.32 -9.13 -4.83
N ALA A 90 3.27 -7.79 -4.76
CA ALA A 90 3.01 -6.94 -5.94
C ALA A 90 4.14 -7.05 -6.98
N ALA A 91 5.40 -7.06 -6.54
CA ALA A 91 6.57 -7.20 -7.39
C ALA A 91 6.66 -8.60 -8.04
N GLN A 92 6.34 -9.65 -7.28
CA GLN A 92 6.21 -11.01 -7.83
C GLN A 92 5.13 -11.04 -8.91
N LYS A 93 3.95 -10.48 -8.63
CA LYS A 93 2.84 -10.41 -9.59
C LYS A 93 3.12 -9.53 -10.82
N ALA A 94 4.01 -8.54 -10.74
CA ALA A 94 4.36 -7.69 -11.87
C ALA A 94 5.05 -8.46 -13.01
N GLY A 95 5.65 -9.62 -12.74
CA GLY A 95 6.23 -10.51 -13.74
C GLY A 95 5.23 -11.49 -14.39
N PHE A 96 3.97 -11.52 -13.94
CA PHE A 96 2.95 -12.45 -14.41
C PHE A 96 1.76 -11.73 -15.04
N VAL A 97 1.03 -12.46 -15.88
CA VAL A 97 -0.25 -11.99 -16.44
C VAL A 97 -1.22 -11.65 -15.32
N ALA A 98 -2.02 -10.59 -15.48
CA ALA A 98 -2.99 -10.17 -14.48
C ALA A 98 -4.28 -11.00 -14.54
N GLU A 99 -4.94 -11.20 -13.40
CA GLU A 99 -6.26 -11.85 -13.34
C GLU A 99 -7.33 -10.95 -13.95
N ALA A 100 -8.24 -11.53 -14.72
CA ALA A 100 -9.40 -10.83 -15.25
C ALA A 100 -10.29 -10.26 -14.12
N PRO A 101 -10.68 -8.98 -14.15
CA PRO A 101 -11.58 -8.43 -13.15
C PRO A 101 -12.97 -9.07 -13.27
N LYS A 102 -13.55 -9.49 -12.14
CA LYS A 102 -14.85 -10.22 -12.10
C LYS A 102 -16.02 -9.50 -12.77
N ASN A 103 -15.97 -8.17 -12.85
CA ASN A 103 -17.06 -7.34 -13.38
C ASN A 103 -16.72 -6.72 -14.74
N PHE A 104 -15.58 -7.05 -15.34
CA PHE A 104 -15.17 -6.44 -16.60
C PHE A 104 -15.94 -7.04 -17.78
N ARG A 105 -16.48 -6.17 -18.64
CA ARG A 105 -17.10 -6.59 -19.90
C ARG A 105 -16.06 -6.47 -21.00
N PHE A 106 -15.50 -7.60 -21.39
CA PHE A 106 -14.60 -7.67 -22.53
C PHE A 106 -15.37 -7.42 -23.83
N ILE A 107 -14.83 -6.56 -24.69
CA ILE A 107 -15.42 -6.27 -26.00
C ILE A 107 -14.64 -7.07 -27.03
N ASP A 108 -15.29 -8.09 -27.60
CA ASP A 108 -14.72 -8.96 -28.63
C ASP A 108 -13.35 -9.61 -28.24
N PRO A 109 -13.24 -10.27 -27.06
CA PRO A 109 -11.97 -10.85 -26.63
C PRO A 109 -11.58 -12.10 -27.43
N ILE A 110 -10.28 -12.35 -27.53
CA ILE A 110 -9.74 -13.64 -27.99
C ILE A 110 -9.59 -14.55 -26.78
N ILE A 111 -10.23 -15.71 -26.80
CA ILE A 111 -10.21 -16.66 -25.69
C ILE A 111 -9.28 -17.83 -26.04
N ILE A 112 -8.29 -18.08 -25.18
CA ILE A 112 -7.36 -19.20 -25.27
C ILE A 112 -7.67 -20.16 -24.12
N PHE A 113 -8.05 -21.38 -24.45
CA PHE A 113 -8.27 -22.45 -23.48
C PHE A 113 -7.02 -23.32 -23.35
N GLY A 114 -6.52 -23.46 -22.14
CA GLY A 114 -5.36 -24.29 -21.83
C GLY A 114 -4.03 -23.57 -22.01
N ILE A 115 -3.02 -24.06 -21.28
CA ILE A 115 -1.65 -23.57 -21.36
C ILE A 115 -0.75 -24.66 -21.93
N ASN A 116 0.15 -24.27 -22.84
CA ASN A 116 1.14 -25.15 -23.45
C ASN A 116 2.48 -24.41 -23.58
N ARG A 117 3.59 -25.14 -23.78
CA ARG A 117 4.93 -24.62 -24.04
C ARG A 117 5.02 -23.64 -25.21
N HIS A 118 4.01 -23.65 -26.10
CA HIS A 118 3.93 -22.76 -27.26
C HIS A 118 3.05 -21.52 -27.04
N LEU A 119 2.52 -21.30 -25.84
CA LEU A 119 1.59 -20.20 -25.53
C LEU A 119 2.13 -18.82 -25.95
N HIS A 120 3.41 -18.54 -25.66
CA HIS A 120 4.06 -17.29 -26.05
C HIS A 120 4.09 -17.10 -27.58
N GLY A 121 4.37 -18.18 -28.32
CA GLY A 121 4.34 -18.18 -29.78
C GLY A 121 2.93 -17.98 -30.33
N ILE A 122 1.91 -18.54 -29.67
CA ILE A 122 0.51 -18.36 -30.05
C ILE A 122 0.10 -16.90 -29.83
N ILE A 123 0.38 -16.33 -28.65
CA ILE A 123 0.03 -14.94 -28.32
C ILE A 123 0.69 -13.96 -29.30
N SER A 124 1.99 -14.08 -29.54
CA SER A 124 2.71 -13.22 -30.48
C SER A 124 2.19 -13.34 -31.91
N SER A 125 1.85 -14.55 -32.36
CA SER A 125 1.29 -14.79 -33.69
C SER A 125 -0.12 -14.21 -33.83
N VAL A 126 -0.99 -14.47 -32.86
CA VAL A 126 -2.36 -13.92 -32.81
C VAL A 126 -2.33 -12.41 -32.83
N ARG A 127 -1.45 -11.79 -32.04
CA ARG A 127 -1.30 -10.33 -31.99
C ARG A 127 -0.89 -9.73 -33.34
N ARG A 128 0.04 -10.39 -34.05
CA ARG A 128 0.48 -9.96 -35.38
C ARG A 128 -0.60 -10.15 -36.45
N ILE A 129 -1.38 -11.22 -36.37
CA ILE A 129 -2.44 -11.54 -37.33
C ILE A 129 -3.65 -10.62 -37.14
N ASP A 130 -4.08 -10.41 -35.89
CA ASP A 130 -5.23 -9.54 -35.57
C ASP A 130 -4.92 -8.07 -35.88
N GLY A 131 -3.66 -7.65 -35.79
CA GLY A 131 -3.21 -6.29 -36.07
C GLY A 131 -3.69 -5.24 -35.05
N ASN A 132 -4.57 -5.62 -34.13
CA ASN A 132 -5.07 -4.77 -33.06
C ASN A 132 -4.33 -5.06 -31.74
N ALA A 133 -3.37 -4.19 -31.42
CA ALA A 133 -2.58 -4.28 -30.20
C ALA A 133 -3.39 -4.13 -28.90
N ASN A 134 -4.62 -3.62 -28.97
CA ASN A 134 -5.44 -3.32 -27.81
C ASN A 134 -6.55 -4.35 -27.57
N ARG A 135 -6.73 -5.34 -28.45
CA ARG A 135 -7.75 -6.38 -28.26
C ARG A 135 -7.41 -7.22 -27.03
N ASP A 136 -8.41 -7.44 -26.18
CA ASP A 136 -8.24 -8.24 -24.98
C ASP A 136 -8.01 -9.72 -25.34
N ILE A 137 -7.02 -10.36 -24.72
CA ILE A 137 -6.81 -11.80 -24.81
C ILE A 137 -7.03 -12.40 -23.42
N ILE A 138 -7.87 -13.44 -23.33
CA ILE A 138 -8.22 -14.10 -22.10
C ILE A 138 -7.69 -15.53 -22.14
N ILE A 139 -6.90 -15.92 -21.14
CA ILE A 139 -6.32 -17.26 -21.01
C ILE A 139 -7.02 -17.99 -19.87
N ILE A 140 -7.63 -19.13 -20.17
CA ILE A 140 -8.42 -19.90 -19.20
C ILE A 140 -7.76 -21.26 -18.99
N ASP A 141 -7.21 -21.47 -17.80
CA ASP A 141 -6.59 -22.73 -17.38
C ASP A 141 -6.42 -22.77 -15.85
N GLU A 142 -6.26 -23.96 -15.28
CA GLU A 142 -6.00 -24.15 -13.85
C GLU A 142 -4.65 -23.57 -13.40
N LYS A 143 -3.67 -23.47 -14.31
CA LYS A 143 -2.30 -22.98 -14.04
C LYS A 143 -2.03 -21.58 -14.61
N SER A 144 -3.09 -20.83 -14.87
CA SER A 144 -3.00 -19.55 -15.58
C SER A 144 -2.41 -18.39 -14.77
N ASP A 145 -2.28 -18.55 -13.45
CA ASP A 145 -1.56 -17.64 -12.57
C ASP A 145 -0.04 -17.72 -12.67
N GLU A 146 0.50 -18.73 -13.34
CA GLU A 146 1.96 -18.94 -13.50
C GLU A 146 2.51 -18.41 -14.83
N ILE A 147 1.68 -17.77 -15.67
CA ILE A 147 2.09 -17.29 -16.99
C ILE A 147 2.97 -16.05 -16.82
N SER A 148 4.27 -16.19 -17.09
CA SER A 148 5.22 -15.08 -17.06
C SER A 148 5.10 -14.18 -18.29
N ILE A 149 5.32 -12.88 -18.08
CA ILE A 149 5.40 -11.88 -19.14
C ILE A 149 6.82 -11.92 -19.71
N LEU A 150 6.97 -12.34 -20.98
CA LEU A 150 8.25 -12.34 -21.69
C LEU A 150 8.52 -11.04 -22.46
N SER A 151 7.47 -10.37 -22.92
CA SER A 151 7.55 -9.12 -23.68
C SER A 151 6.35 -8.24 -23.36
N GLU A 152 6.60 -7.05 -22.81
CA GLU A 152 5.52 -6.11 -22.44
C GLU A 152 4.65 -5.70 -23.64
N SER A 153 5.22 -5.64 -24.85
CA SER A 153 4.47 -5.24 -26.05
C SER A 153 3.40 -6.25 -26.43
N ASP A 154 3.71 -7.54 -26.35
CA ASP A 154 2.84 -8.62 -26.81
C ASP A 154 1.82 -8.98 -25.73
N TYR A 155 2.18 -8.78 -24.46
CA TYR A 155 1.39 -9.10 -23.27
C TYR A 155 0.47 -7.99 -22.78
N LYS A 156 0.35 -6.89 -23.53
CA LYS A 156 -0.61 -5.82 -23.24
C LYS A 156 -2.05 -6.32 -23.32
N ASN A 157 -2.91 -5.97 -22.36
CA ASN A 157 -4.33 -6.39 -22.34
C ASN A 157 -4.53 -7.92 -22.40
N ILE A 158 -3.62 -8.68 -21.80
CA ILE A 158 -3.79 -10.12 -21.58
C ILE A 158 -4.23 -10.34 -20.15
N TRP A 159 -5.27 -11.16 -19.99
CA TRP A 159 -5.87 -11.49 -18.72
C TRP A 159 -5.94 -13.00 -18.55
N TYR A 160 -5.83 -13.48 -17.32
CA TYR A 160 -6.08 -14.88 -17.02
C TYR A 160 -7.37 -15.10 -16.23
N ILE A 161 -7.99 -16.26 -16.41
CA ILE A 161 -9.07 -16.78 -15.56
C ILE A 161 -8.66 -18.16 -15.07
N LYS A 162 -8.48 -18.29 -13.75
CA LYS A 162 -8.14 -19.56 -13.12
C LYS A 162 -9.39 -20.43 -13.01
N SER A 163 -9.58 -21.29 -14.01
CA SER A 163 -10.70 -22.23 -14.06
C SER A 163 -10.31 -23.49 -14.80
N ASN A 164 -10.93 -24.61 -14.46
CA ASN A 164 -10.82 -25.83 -15.25
C ASN A 164 -11.83 -25.77 -16.40
N PRO A 165 -11.39 -25.58 -17.65
CA PRO A 165 -12.31 -25.50 -18.78
C PRO A 165 -13.07 -26.81 -19.05
N SER A 166 -12.66 -27.93 -18.43
CA SER A 166 -13.32 -29.23 -18.52
C SER A 166 -14.42 -29.43 -17.46
N LYS A 167 -14.52 -28.56 -16.45
CA LYS A 167 -15.59 -28.61 -15.44
C LYS A 167 -16.71 -27.64 -15.86
N LYS A 168 -17.94 -28.16 -15.89
CA LYS A 168 -19.18 -27.41 -16.16
C LYS A 168 -19.47 -26.40 -15.06
#